data_AF-A0A7W2L6J6-F1
#
_entry.id   AF-A0A7W2L6J6-F1
#
_cell.length_a   1.000
_cell.length_b   1.000
_cell.length_c   1.000
_cell.angle_alpha   90.00
_cell.angle_beta   90.00
_cell.angle_gamma   90.00
#
_symmetry.space_group_name_H-M   'P 1'
#
loop_
_entity.id
_entity.type
_entity.pdbx_description
1 polymer ?
#
loop_
_entity_poly.entity_id
_entity_poly.type
_entity_poly.pdbx_seq_one_letter_code
_entity_poly.pdbx_strand_id
1 'polypeptide(L)' 'MHPETPENAARSIDTVVRRFSVAPMMDWTDRHCRFFLRLLSKHTLLYTEMVTTGALLHNDAHRFL' A
#
# COMPACT_ATOMS: atom_id res chain seq x y z
N MET A 1 -43.74 -19.32 8.47
CA MET A 1 -43.15 -17.99 8.21
C MET A 1 -41.66 -18.08 8.51
N HIS A 2 -40.83 -18.17 7.47
CA HIS A 2 -39.38 -18.06 7.60
C HIS A 2 -39.01 -16.58 7.74
N PRO A 3 -38.15 -16.18 8.69
CA PRO A 3 -37.50 -14.88 8.63
C PRO A 3 -36.36 -14.95 7.62
N GLU A 4 -36.40 -14.05 6.65
CA GLU A 4 -35.36 -13.81 5.64
C GLU A 4 -34.02 -13.48 6.34
N THR A 5 -32.99 -14.30 6.11
CA THR A 5 -31.61 -14.04 6.54
C THR A 5 -31.04 -12.93 5.67
N PRO A 6 -30.33 -11.92 6.22
CA PRO A 6 -29.80 -10.83 5.40
C PRO A 6 -28.70 -11.36 4.48
N GLU A 7 -28.91 -11.18 3.18
CA GLU A 7 -27.94 -11.35 2.11
C GLU A 7 -26.74 -10.44 2.41
N ASN A 8 -25.71 -11.02 3.03
CA ASN A 8 -24.44 -10.37 3.28
C ASN A 8 -23.75 -10.19 1.92
N ALA A 9 -24.10 -9.09 1.25
CA ALA A 9 -23.56 -8.68 -0.04
C ALA A 9 -22.04 -8.85 -0.02
N ALA A 10 -21.56 -9.80 -0.82
CA ALA A 10 -20.16 -10.16 -0.94
C ALA A 10 -19.35 -8.92 -1.32
N ARG A 11 -18.81 -8.24 -0.30
CA ARG A 11 -17.86 -7.15 -0.45
C ARG A 11 -16.67 -7.73 -1.18
N SER A 12 -16.52 -7.39 -2.45
CA SER A 12 -15.36 -7.77 -3.25
C SER A 12 -14.12 -7.30 -2.51
N ILE A 13 -13.40 -8.25 -1.92
CA ILE A 13 -12.10 -7.96 -1.33
C ILE A 13 -11.21 -7.65 -2.52
N ASP A 14 -10.96 -6.35 -2.75
CA ASP A 14 -10.01 -5.90 -3.76
C ASP A 14 -8.67 -6.58 -3.44
N THR A 15 -8.36 -7.59 -4.24
CA THR A 15 -7.24 -8.48 -3.96
C THR A 15 -6.00 -7.72 -4.37
N VAL A 16 -5.33 -7.13 -3.38
CA VAL A 16 -4.03 -6.47 -3.60
C VAL A 16 -3.10 -7.46 -4.29
N VAL A 17 -2.66 -7.10 -5.49
CA VAL A 17 -1.81 -7.96 -6.33
C VAL A 17 -0.42 -8.04 -5.68
N ARG A 18 -0.13 -9.16 -5.00
CA ARG A 18 1.13 -9.38 -4.25
C ARG A 18 2.17 -10.22 -5.01
N ARG A 19 1.88 -10.61 -6.25
CA ARG A 19 2.79 -11.46 -7.04
C ARG A 19 4.09 -10.74 -7.40
N PHE A 20 4.05 -9.42 -7.51
CA PHE A 20 5.19 -8.59 -7.86
C PHE A 20 5.19 -7.30 -7.04
N SER A 21 6.33 -7.00 -6.42
CA SER A 21 6.50 -5.84 -5.54
C SER A 21 7.89 -5.25 -5.64
N VAL A 22 8.01 -3.95 -5.37
CA VAL A 22 9.29 -3.23 -5.30
C VAL A 22 9.66 -3.02 -3.84
N ALA A 23 10.82 -3.53 -3.43
CA ALA A 23 11.30 -3.48 -2.05
C ALA A 23 11.50 -2.03 -1.55
N PRO A 24 11.33 -1.77 -0.25
CA PRO A 24 11.66 -0.48 0.35
C PRO A 24 13.18 -0.27 0.35
N MET A 25 13.64 0.82 -0.26
CA MET A 25 15.06 1.18 -0.36
C MET A 25 15.23 2.65 0.01
N MET A 26 16.08 2.92 1.00
CA MET A 26 16.43 4.29 1.42
C MET A 26 17.00 5.08 0.24
N ASP A 27 16.64 6.35 0.13
CA ASP A 27 16.99 7.29 -0.97
C ASP A 27 16.57 6.87 -2.39
N TRP A 28 15.97 5.68 -2.57
CA TRP A 28 15.65 5.13 -3.88
C TRP A 28 14.14 5.00 -4.10
N THR A 29 13.39 4.42 -3.15
CA THR A 29 11.93 4.27 -3.29
C THR A 29 11.18 5.50 -2.81
N ASP A 30 11.63 6.67 -3.25
CA ASP A 30 11.03 7.97 -2.97
C ASP A 30 9.73 8.20 -3.79
N ARG A 31 9.08 9.35 -3.61
CA ARG A 31 7.84 9.70 -4.33
C ARG A 31 8.03 9.70 -5.86
N HIS A 32 9.14 10.24 -6.36
CA HIS A 32 9.43 10.33 -7.79
C HIS A 32 9.70 8.97 -8.40
N CYS A 33 10.49 8.13 -7.73
CA CYS A 33 10.72 6.76 -8.16
C CYS A 33 9.41 5.95 -8.21
N ARG A 34 8.58 6.03 -7.16
CA ARG A 34 7.28 5.34 -7.13
C ARG A 34 6.34 5.85 -8.24
N PHE A 35 6.37 7.14 -8.54
CA PHE A 35 5.60 7.71 -9.65
C PHE A 35 6.06 7.13 -11.00
N PHE A 36 7.36 7.12 -11.26
CA PHE A 36 7.92 6.52 -12.47
C PHE A 36 7.55 5.03 -12.59
N LEU A 37 7.73 4.25 -11.53
CA LEU A 37 7.36 2.83 -11.52
C LEU A 37 5.86 2.60 -11.74
N ARG A 38 5.00 3.53 -11.30
CA ARG A 38 3.55 3.48 -11.55
C ARG A 38 3.20 3.71 -13.02
N LEU A 39 3.99 4.52 -13.74
CA LEU A 39 3.83 4.67 -15.19
C LEU A 39 4.18 3.38 -15.94
N LEU A 40 5.12 2.60 -15.42
CA LEU A 40 5.53 1.31 -16.00
C LEU A 40 4.53 0.18 -15.71
N SER A 41 3.96 0.13 -14.51
CA SER A 41 3.01 -0.91 -14.13
C SER A 41 1.93 -0.40 -13.18
N LYS A 42 0.67 -0.73 -13.51
CA LYS A 42 -0.51 -0.36 -12.72
C LYS A 42 -0.73 -1.24 -11.49
N HIS A 43 -0.23 -2.48 -11.53
CA HIS A 43 -0.56 -3.53 -10.56
C HIS A 43 0.61 -3.92 -9.65
N THR A 44 1.78 -3.30 -9.82
CA THR A 44 2.92 -3.56 -8.93
C THR A 44 2.67 -2.98 -7.55
N LEU A 45 2.91 -3.78 -6.51
CA LEU A 45 2.90 -3.29 -5.13
C LEU A 45 4.17 -2.47 -4.86
N LEU A 46 4.01 -1.20 -4.50
CA LEU A 46 5.12 -0.27 -4.24
C LEU A 46 5.19 0.03 -2.75
N TYR A 47 6.30 -0.31 -2.11
CA TYR A 47 6.58 0.11 -0.73
C TYR A 47 7.17 1.52 -0.71
N THR A 48 6.94 2.24 0.39
CA THR A 48 7.59 3.53 0.65
C THR A 48 9.06 3.32 1.04
N GLU A 49 9.81 4.42 1.19
CA GLU A 49 11.16 4.38 1.74
C GLU A 49 11.18 3.68 3.12
N MET A 50 12.33 3.11 3.47
CA MET A 50 12.49 2.46 4.77
C MET A 50 12.51 3.53 5.88
N VAL A 51 11.47 3.55 6.71
CA VAL A 51 11.37 4.48 7.85
C VAL A 51 11.73 3.74 9.13
N THR A 52 12.65 4.29 9.91
CA THR A 52 13.03 3.71 11.20
C THR A 52 12.01 4.05 12.28
N THR A 53 11.79 3.14 13.23
CA THR A 53 10.83 3.34 14.32
C THR A 53 11.11 4.61 15.12
N GLY A 54 12.39 4.94 15.35
CA GLY A 54 12.79 6.17 16.04
C GLY A 54 12.35 7.44 15.31
N ALA A 55 12.39 7.44 13.97
CA ALA A 55 11.93 8.56 13.16
C ALA A 55 10.39 8.70 13.20
N LEU A 56 9.63 7.60 13.21
CA LEU A 56 8.16 7.66 13.35
C LEU A 56 7.71 8.18 14.73
N LEU A 57 8.45 7.85 15.79
CA LEU A 57 8.08 8.23 17.16
C LEU A 57 8.44 9.68 17.51
N HIS A 58 9.51 10.22 16.93
CA HIS A 58 10.05 11.53 17.31
C HIS A 58 9.93 12.61 16.23
N ASN A 59 9.51 12.26 15.01
CA ASN A 59 9.33 13.20 13.91
C ASN A 59 7.91 13.06 13.33
N ASP A 60 7.38 14.14 12.74
CA ASP A 60 6.01 14.16 12.20
C ASP A 60 5.80 13.05 11.17
N ALA A 61 4.94 12.08 11.51
CA ALA A 61 4.63 10.91 10.69
C ALA A 61 4.15 11.27 9.27
N HIS A 62 3.56 12.46 9.12
CA HIS A 62 3.07 12.99 7.85
C HIS A 62 4.19 13.28 6.83
N ARG A 63 5.46 13.33 7.28
CA ARG A 63 6.62 13.48 6.39
C ARG A 63 6.99 12.19 5.64
N PHE A 64 6.57 11.03 6.14
CA PHE A 64 7.03 9.72 5.67
C PHE A 64 5.99 8.91 4.88
N LEU A 65 4.78 9.47 4.69
CA LEU A 65 3.65 8.87 3.97
C LEU A 65 3.52 9.49 2.56
#